data_AF-A0A5E6SU17-F1
#
_entry.id   AF-A0A5E6SU17-F1
#
_cell.length_a   1.000
_cell.length_b   1.000
_cell.length_c   1.000
_cell.angle_alpha   90.00
_cell.angle_beta   90.00
_cell.angle_gamma   90.00
#
_symmetry.space_group_name_H-M   'P 1'
#
loop_
_entity.id
_entity.type
_entity.pdbx_description
1 polymer ?
#
loop_
_entity_poly.entity_id
_entity_poly.type
_entity_poly.pdbx_seq_one_letter_code
_entity_poly.pdbx_strand_id
1 'polypeptide(L)'
;MAPPRIAGRSLLEFLITLLIGLAPVACGLLVLAVQVERKQEETAEVSAIEAIYAIDRVIDAMHSSSIAVLGLAGQRCEKVLPTLRQEALKQPSVRSLVLVKENRGYCSTLLGTFDTPIDPGSYFNQRLRLDMHNEITPNTPVLHYRLQDYPMGVVAISDARTLQSELQGFKNGIVLALQFGSEFVWASGSGAAAQVPNHEEDNQRMVSDKYGYTVHAGYPDGHTRKILIQAMSSTAPSLLLVGILTAAVAYWGLFRQRRKPSLPTF
;
A
#
# COMPACT_ATOMS: atom_id res chain seq x y z
N MET A 1 -10.51 -57.34 47.67
CA MET A 1 -9.68 -56.12 47.62
C MET A 1 -9.85 -55.48 46.25
N ALA A 2 -10.67 -54.41 46.17
CA ALA A 2 -10.87 -53.64 44.94
C ALA A 2 -9.92 -52.42 44.94
N PRO A 3 -9.34 -52.02 43.79
CA PRO A 3 -8.33 -50.98 43.72
C PRO A 3 -8.94 -49.57 43.78
N PRO A 4 -8.16 -48.54 44.13
CA PRO A 4 -8.67 -47.21 44.45
C PRO A 4 -9.08 -46.45 43.17
N ARG A 5 -10.38 -46.40 42.87
CA ARG A 5 -10.97 -45.62 41.75
C ARG A 5 -11.03 -44.10 42.00
N ILE A 6 -10.33 -43.58 43.00
CA ILE A 6 -10.49 -42.19 43.48
C ILE A 6 -9.51 -41.23 42.77
N ALA A 7 -8.30 -41.69 42.43
CA ALA A 7 -7.28 -40.83 41.80
C ALA A 7 -7.66 -40.37 40.39
N GLY A 8 -8.28 -41.25 39.58
CA GLY A 8 -8.68 -40.92 38.20
C GLY A 8 -9.80 -39.89 38.11
N ARG A 9 -10.70 -39.83 39.10
CA ARG A 9 -11.82 -38.88 39.12
C ARG A 9 -11.38 -37.46 39.45
N SER A 10 -10.43 -37.32 40.37
CA SER A 10 -9.82 -36.02 40.73
C SER A 10 -9.02 -35.43 39.56
N LEU A 11 -8.28 -36.27 38.83
CA LEU A 11 -7.51 -35.84 37.67
C LEU A 11 -8.42 -35.40 36.53
N LEU A 12 -9.51 -36.14 36.27
CA LEU A 12 -10.51 -35.82 35.26
C LEU A 12 -11.21 -34.48 35.55
N GLU A 13 -11.59 -34.23 36.79
CA GLU A 13 -12.25 -32.98 37.21
C GLU A 13 -11.31 -31.76 37.06
N PHE A 14 -10.02 -31.94 37.34
CA PHE A 14 -9.00 -30.90 37.12
C PHE A 14 -8.81 -30.60 35.63
N LEU A 15 -8.76 -31.65 34.80
CA LEU A 15 -8.61 -31.55 33.35
C LEU A 15 -9.81 -30.85 32.70
N ILE A 16 -11.03 -31.15 33.17
CA ILE A 16 -12.27 -30.48 32.72
C ILE A 16 -12.26 -29.00 33.10
N THR A 17 -11.87 -28.66 34.34
CA THR A 17 -11.82 -27.26 34.81
C THR A 17 -10.78 -26.46 34.03
N LEU A 18 -9.62 -27.06 33.74
CA LEU A 18 -8.58 -26.47 32.90
C LEU A 18 -9.09 -26.21 31.48
N LEU A 19 -9.80 -27.18 30.88
CA LEU A 19 -10.37 -27.06 29.54
C LEU A 19 -11.41 -25.93 29.45
N ILE A 20 -12.26 -25.80 30.47
CA ILE A 20 -13.28 -24.74 30.55
C ILE A 20 -12.63 -23.35 30.67
N GLY A 21 -11.55 -23.21 31.43
CA GLY A 21 -10.81 -21.94 31.54
C GLY A 21 -9.98 -21.60 30.30
N LEU A 22 -9.46 -22.60 29.58
CA LEU A 22 -8.65 -22.41 28.38
C LEU A 22 -9.50 -22.07 27.15
N ALA A 23 -10.73 -22.60 27.05
CA ALA A 23 -11.58 -22.43 25.88
C ALA A 23 -11.85 -20.94 25.52
N PRO A 24 -12.21 -20.05 26.46
CA PRO A 24 -12.38 -18.61 26.16
C PRO A 24 -11.09 -17.94 25.69
N VAL A 25 -9.94 -18.35 26.23
CA VAL A 25 -8.63 -17.80 25.86
C VAL A 25 -8.26 -18.20 24.43
N ALA A 26 -8.41 -19.49 24.10
CA ALA A 26 -8.14 -20.00 22.75
C ALA A 26 -9.08 -19.36 21.70
N CYS A 27 -10.37 -19.23 22.03
CA CYS A 27 -11.35 -18.56 21.17
C CYS A 27 -11.00 -17.08 20.97
N GLY A 28 -10.66 -16.36 22.04
CA GLY A 28 -10.26 -14.95 21.97
C GLY A 28 -9.01 -14.72 21.12
N LEU A 29 -7.99 -15.57 21.26
CA LEU A 29 -6.79 -15.50 20.43
C LEU A 29 -7.07 -15.77 18.95
N LEU A 30 -7.93 -16.75 18.65
CA LEU A 30 -8.32 -17.06 17.27
C LEU A 30 -9.08 -15.89 16.64
N VAL A 31 -10.02 -15.28 17.37
CA VAL A 31 -10.75 -14.10 16.90
C VAL A 31 -9.80 -12.91 16.66
N LEU A 32 -8.82 -12.69 17.53
CA LEU A 32 -7.82 -11.65 17.35
C LEU A 32 -6.97 -11.87 16.09
N ALA A 33 -6.53 -13.10 15.84
CA ALA A 33 -5.76 -13.44 14.64
C ALA A 33 -6.56 -13.11 13.37
N VAL A 34 -7.82 -13.55 13.30
CA VAL A 34 -8.70 -13.29 12.17
C VAL A 34 -9.01 -11.81 12.00
N GLN A 35 -9.18 -11.05 13.09
CA GLN A 35 -9.40 -9.61 13.02
C GLN A 35 -8.19 -8.84 12.50
N VAL A 36 -6.98 -9.27 12.88
CA VAL A 36 -5.74 -8.64 12.42
C VAL A 36 -5.57 -8.83 10.92
N GLU A 37 -5.72 -10.06 10.42
CA GLU A 37 -5.64 -10.37 8.99
C GLU A 37 -6.67 -9.57 8.18
N ARG A 38 -7.95 -9.62 8.56
CA ARG A 38 -9.01 -8.87 7.84
C ARG A 38 -8.76 -7.36 7.83
N LYS A 39 -8.27 -6.81 8.94
CA LYS A 39 -7.98 -5.39 9.03
C LYS A 39 -6.79 -4.99 8.16
N GLN A 40 -5.78 -5.84 8.04
CA GLN A 40 -4.64 -5.59 7.15
C GLN A 40 -5.09 -5.59 5.69
N GLU A 41 -5.89 -6.58 5.28
CA GLU A 41 -6.44 -6.66 3.93
C GLU A 41 -7.26 -5.40 3.56
N GLU A 42 -8.19 -4.99 4.43
CA GLU A 42 -8.99 -3.77 4.24
C GLU A 42 -8.10 -2.51 4.21
N THR A 43 -7.08 -2.44 5.08
CA THR A 43 -6.15 -1.31 5.09
C THR A 43 -5.32 -1.25 3.81
N ALA A 44 -4.90 -2.40 3.27
CA ALA A 44 -4.15 -2.49 2.03
C ALA A 44 -4.98 -2.03 0.83
N GLU A 45 -6.25 -2.45 0.76
CA GLU A 45 -7.18 -2.01 -0.28
C GLU A 45 -7.42 -0.50 -0.22
N VAL A 46 -7.76 0.03 0.95
CA VAL A 46 -7.99 1.48 1.14
C VAL A 46 -6.74 2.29 0.80
N SER A 47 -5.56 1.82 1.22
CA SER A 47 -4.29 2.49 0.92
C SER A 47 -3.99 2.50 -0.58
N ALA A 48 -4.31 1.42 -1.30
CA ALA A 48 -4.15 1.36 -2.74
C ALA A 48 -5.07 2.36 -3.46
N ILE A 49 -6.33 2.47 -3.03
CA ILE A 49 -7.28 3.46 -3.55
C ILE A 49 -6.78 4.89 -3.31
N GLU A 50 -6.37 5.20 -2.07
CA GLU A 50 -5.84 6.52 -1.72
C GLU A 50 -4.56 6.85 -2.48
N ALA A 51 -3.67 5.87 -2.70
CA ALA A 51 -2.47 6.03 -3.51
C ALA A 51 -2.81 6.31 -4.98
N ILE A 52 -3.82 5.65 -5.55
CA ILE A 52 -4.33 5.98 -6.89
C ILE A 52 -4.76 7.45 -6.93
N TYR A 53 -5.59 7.90 -5.99
CA TYR A 53 -6.04 9.29 -5.96
C TYR A 53 -4.89 10.30 -5.83
N ALA A 54 -3.87 10.00 -5.02
CA ALA A 54 -2.73 10.87 -4.84
C ALA A 54 -1.90 11.00 -6.12
N ILE A 55 -1.60 9.87 -6.77
CA ILE A 55 -0.79 9.84 -7.98
C ILE A 55 -1.57 10.36 -9.19
N ASP A 56 -2.86 10.09 -9.30
CA ASP A 56 -3.74 10.67 -10.32
C ASP A 56 -3.71 12.21 -10.25
N ARG A 57 -3.69 12.82 -9.05
CA ARG A 57 -3.54 14.28 -8.91
C ARG A 57 -2.21 14.80 -9.47
N VAL A 58 -1.12 14.07 -9.27
CA VAL A 58 0.19 14.45 -9.82
C VAL A 58 0.15 14.42 -11.35
N ILE A 59 -0.43 13.37 -11.94
CA ILE A 59 -0.53 13.23 -13.40
C ILE A 59 -1.56 14.24 -13.97
N ASP A 60 -2.64 14.55 -13.25
CA ASP A 60 -3.63 15.57 -13.62
C ASP A 60 -3.01 16.96 -13.72
N ALA A 61 -2.10 17.28 -12.81
CA ALA A 61 -1.31 18.50 -12.87
C ALA A 61 -0.44 18.54 -14.14
N MET A 62 0.22 17.43 -14.48
CA MET A 62 1.00 17.32 -15.73
C MET A 62 0.11 17.48 -16.97
N HIS A 63 -1.07 16.87 -16.97
CA HIS A 63 -2.06 16.98 -18.03
C HIS A 63 -2.52 18.43 -18.20
N SER A 64 -2.88 19.09 -17.11
CA SER A 64 -3.36 20.48 -17.10
C SER A 64 -2.29 21.45 -17.62
N SER A 65 -1.05 21.31 -17.17
CA SER A 65 0.08 22.10 -17.70
C SER A 65 0.33 21.83 -19.19
N SER A 66 0.12 20.58 -19.64
CA SER A 66 0.28 20.22 -21.04
C SER A 66 -0.79 20.89 -21.93
N ILE A 67 -2.06 20.88 -21.49
CA ILE A 67 -3.16 21.56 -22.19
C ILE A 67 -2.90 23.07 -22.28
N ALA A 68 -2.45 23.69 -21.19
CA ALA A 68 -2.22 25.13 -21.13
C ALA A 68 -1.21 25.65 -22.17
N VAL A 69 -0.24 24.81 -22.56
CA VAL A 69 0.83 25.17 -23.51
C VAL A 69 0.66 24.53 -24.88
N LEU A 70 -0.37 23.69 -25.09
CA LEU A 70 -0.59 23.01 -26.36
C LEU A 70 -0.74 23.99 -27.53
N GLY A 71 -1.43 25.11 -27.31
CA GLY A 71 -1.59 26.17 -28.33
C GLY A 71 -0.29 26.90 -28.71
N LEU A 72 0.80 26.72 -27.95
CA LEU A 72 2.12 27.25 -28.30
C LEU A 72 2.89 26.32 -29.24
N ALA A 73 2.49 25.05 -29.31
CA ALA A 73 3.13 24.07 -30.17
C ALA A 73 3.02 24.51 -31.65
N GLY A 74 4.14 24.45 -32.37
CA GLY A 74 4.25 24.78 -33.80
C GLY A 74 4.86 26.15 -34.05
N GLN A 75 4.93 26.99 -33.01
CA GLN A 75 5.66 28.25 -33.06
C GLN A 75 7.15 28.05 -32.80
N ARG A 76 7.96 29.01 -33.24
CA ARG A 76 9.42 29.04 -33.03
C ARG A 76 9.77 29.11 -31.53
N CYS A 77 10.72 28.29 -31.09
CA CYS A 77 11.06 28.13 -29.67
C CYS A 77 11.45 29.47 -29.03
N GLU A 78 12.20 30.32 -29.71
CA GLU A 78 12.67 31.61 -29.18
C GLU A 78 11.52 32.54 -28.78
N LYS A 79 10.38 32.43 -29.48
CA LYS A 79 9.20 33.26 -29.23
C LYS A 79 8.36 32.75 -28.07
N VAL A 80 8.24 31.43 -27.92
CA VAL A 80 7.33 30.80 -26.94
C VAL A 80 8.01 30.39 -25.64
N LEU A 81 9.34 30.27 -25.62
CA LEU A 81 10.11 29.81 -24.46
C LEU A 81 9.84 30.62 -23.17
N PRO A 82 9.73 31.97 -23.20
CA PRO A 82 9.40 32.73 -21.99
C PRO A 82 8.04 32.34 -21.40
N THR A 83 7.00 32.25 -22.24
CA THR A 83 5.65 31.83 -21.83
C THR A 83 5.65 30.37 -21.36
N LEU A 84 6.35 29.48 -22.06
CA LEU A 84 6.46 28.07 -21.69
C LEU A 84 7.09 27.90 -20.30
N ARG A 85 8.13 28.67 -19.98
CA ARG A 85 8.76 28.68 -18.65
C ARG A 85 7.82 29.22 -17.58
N GLN A 86 7.08 30.29 -17.88
CA GLN A 86 6.10 30.84 -16.94
C GLN A 86 5.01 29.82 -16.60
N GLU A 87 4.50 29.08 -17.59
CA GLU A 87 3.50 28.02 -17.34
C GLU A 87 4.06 26.85 -16.53
N ALA A 88 5.30 26.42 -16.80
CA ALA A 88 5.93 25.36 -16.01
C ALA A 88 6.13 25.77 -14.53
N LEU A 89 6.42 27.04 -14.25
CA LEU A 89 6.58 27.53 -12.88
C LEU A 89 5.27 27.56 -12.07
N LYS A 90 4.10 27.51 -12.71
CA LYS A 90 2.82 27.48 -11.99
C LYS A 90 2.55 26.15 -11.30
N GLN A 91 3.17 25.07 -11.76
CA GLN A 91 2.88 23.73 -11.29
C GLN A 91 4.13 23.07 -10.70
N PRO A 92 4.25 23.00 -9.36
CA PRO A 92 5.45 22.45 -8.70
C PRO A 92 5.76 20.98 -9.05
N SER A 93 4.75 20.19 -9.39
CA SER A 93 4.93 18.80 -9.81
C SER A 93 5.48 18.67 -11.23
N VAL A 94 5.49 19.73 -12.02
CA VAL A 94 6.03 19.74 -13.39
C VAL A 94 7.42 20.34 -13.38
N ARG A 95 8.43 19.52 -13.68
CA ARG A 95 9.82 19.93 -13.78
C ARG A 95 10.13 20.56 -15.13
N SER A 96 9.57 20.03 -16.21
CA SER A 96 9.78 20.56 -17.55
C SER A 96 8.58 20.32 -18.47
N LEU A 97 8.40 21.24 -19.42
CA LEU A 97 7.46 21.10 -20.52
C LEU A 97 8.24 21.09 -21.83
N VAL A 98 7.87 20.17 -22.71
CA VAL A 98 8.50 19.95 -24.02
C VAL A 98 7.43 20.07 -25.10
N LEU A 99 7.62 20.96 -26.06
CA LEU A 99 6.78 21.05 -27.25
C LEU A 99 7.28 20.05 -28.30
N VAL A 100 6.32 19.35 -28.89
CA VAL A 100 6.55 18.28 -29.86
C VAL A 100 5.88 18.63 -31.17
N LYS A 101 6.57 18.39 -32.28
CA LYS A 101 6.02 18.48 -33.64
C LYS A 101 6.45 17.23 -34.40
N GLU A 102 5.50 16.54 -35.02
CA GLU A 102 5.76 15.33 -35.83
C GLU A 102 6.58 14.27 -35.06
N ASN A 103 6.21 14.04 -33.79
CA ASN A 103 6.94 13.16 -32.86
C ASN A 103 8.41 13.55 -32.63
N ARG A 104 8.77 14.82 -32.78
CA ARG A 104 10.10 15.35 -32.43
C ARG A 104 9.96 16.49 -31.42
N GLY A 105 10.64 16.35 -30.29
CA GLY A 105 10.74 17.40 -29.29
C GLY A 105 11.67 18.49 -29.82
N TYR A 106 11.17 19.72 -29.91
CA TYR A 106 11.92 20.82 -30.53
C TYR A 106 12.20 22.01 -29.58
N CYS A 107 11.42 22.13 -28.51
CA CYS A 107 11.54 23.22 -27.55
C CYS A 107 11.21 22.72 -26.14
N SER A 108 12.07 22.97 -25.16
CA SER A 108 11.82 22.62 -23.77
C SER A 108 12.11 23.78 -22.84
N THR A 109 11.44 23.81 -21.69
CA THR A 109 11.72 24.82 -20.65
C THR A 109 13.15 24.72 -20.11
N LEU A 110 13.70 23.50 -20.10
CA LEU A 110 14.99 23.18 -19.51
C LEU A 110 16.15 23.38 -20.47
N LEU A 111 16.10 22.80 -21.68
CA LEU A 111 17.18 22.87 -22.67
C LEU A 111 17.03 24.04 -23.66
N GLY A 112 15.85 24.65 -23.74
CA GLY A 112 15.54 25.60 -24.82
C GLY A 112 15.31 24.87 -26.14
N THR A 113 15.91 25.35 -27.22
CA THR A 113 15.82 24.71 -28.54
C THR A 113 16.68 23.44 -28.56
N PHE A 114 16.08 22.33 -28.95
CA PHE A 114 16.78 21.06 -29.13
C PHE A 114 16.06 20.27 -30.22
N ASP A 115 16.56 19.08 -30.56
CA ASP A 115 15.92 18.27 -31.59
C ASP A 115 16.12 16.78 -31.31
N THR A 116 15.10 16.13 -30.75
CA THR A 116 15.18 14.73 -30.36
C THR A 116 13.90 13.99 -30.77
N PRO A 117 14.01 12.82 -31.44
CA PRO A 117 12.84 12.00 -31.74
C PRO A 117 12.21 11.47 -30.46
N ILE A 118 10.88 11.48 -30.41
CA ILE A 118 10.06 10.94 -29.33
C ILE A 118 9.30 9.76 -29.91
N ASP A 119 9.73 8.55 -29.59
CA ASP A 119 9.05 7.33 -30.02
C ASP A 119 7.75 7.13 -29.22
N PRO A 120 6.55 7.20 -29.86
CA PRO A 120 5.29 6.93 -29.17
C PRO A 120 5.19 5.50 -28.63
N GLY A 121 5.90 4.54 -29.23
CA GLY A 121 5.93 3.14 -28.80
C GLY A 121 6.63 2.94 -27.45
N SER A 122 7.51 3.86 -27.06
CA SER A 122 8.18 3.83 -25.75
C SER A 122 7.30 4.21 -24.57
N TYR A 123 6.06 4.66 -24.81
CA TYR A 123 5.12 5.06 -23.76
C TYR A 123 4.11 3.95 -23.49
N PHE A 124 4.00 3.56 -22.22
CA PHE A 124 2.88 2.78 -21.72
C PHE A 124 1.57 3.52 -21.97
N ASN A 125 0.60 2.80 -22.56
CA ASN A 125 -0.66 3.36 -23.04
C ASN A 125 -0.50 4.61 -23.94
N GLN A 126 0.65 4.75 -24.62
CA GLN A 126 1.01 5.91 -25.48
C GLN A 126 1.04 7.27 -24.76
N ARG A 127 0.94 7.27 -23.42
CA ARG A 127 0.77 8.47 -22.58
C ARG A 127 1.81 8.60 -21.48
N LEU A 128 2.19 7.50 -20.84
CA LEU A 128 3.07 7.53 -19.69
C LEU A 128 4.36 6.77 -19.97
N ARG A 129 5.49 7.31 -19.53
CA ARG A 129 6.76 6.60 -19.54
C ARG A 129 7.55 6.98 -18.31
N LEU A 130 7.97 5.98 -17.55
CA LEU A 130 8.88 6.18 -16.45
C LEU A 130 10.29 5.89 -16.95
N ASP A 131 11.14 6.92 -16.93
CA ASP A 131 12.49 6.84 -17.46
C ASP A 131 13.50 6.82 -16.30
N MET A 132 14.15 5.68 -16.11
CA MET A 132 15.10 5.44 -15.02
C MET A 132 16.46 6.08 -15.27
N HIS A 133 16.83 6.29 -16.54
CA HIS A 133 18.16 6.72 -16.94
C HIS A 133 18.05 7.88 -17.91
N ASN A 134 18.09 9.10 -17.38
CA ASN A 134 18.11 10.31 -18.20
C ASN A 134 19.46 11.01 -18.11
N GLU A 135 19.92 11.55 -19.25
CA GLU A 135 21.24 12.21 -19.37
C GLU A 135 21.36 13.48 -18.52
N ILE A 136 20.23 14.10 -18.18
CA ILE A 136 20.16 15.37 -17.45
C ILE A 136 20.31 15.18 -15.94
N THR A 137 19.65 14.16 -15.39
CA THR A 137 19.71 13.76 -13.98
C THR A 137 19.84 12.24 -13.87
N PRO A 138 21.05 11.70 -14.05
CA PRO A 138 21.30 10.26 -14.09
C PRO A 138 20.84 9.52 -12.84
N ASN A 139 20.83 10.21 -11.70
CA ASN A 139 20.50 9.64 -10.39
C ASN A 139 19.04 9.84 -9.99
N THR A 140 18.18 10.35 -10.89
CA THR A 140 16.76 10.48 -10.54
C THR A 140 15.85 10.16 -11.72
N PRO A 141 14.99 9.15 -11.58
CA PRO A 141 14.01 8.83 -12.61
C PRO A 141 13.03 9.98 -12.81
N VAL A 142 12.47 10.03 -14.01
CA VAL A 142 11.47 11.03 -14.38
C VAL A 142 10.25 10.36 -15.01
N LEU A 143 9.07 10.86 -14.67
CA LEU A 143 7.82 10.47 -15.30
C LEU A 143 7.54 11.43 -16.46
N HIS A 144 7.38 10.87 -17.65
CA HIS A 144 6.94 11.60 -18.84
C HIS A 144 5.43 11.37 -19.03
N TYR A 145 4.69 12.46 -19.15
CA TYR A 145 3.30 12.48 -19.59
C TYR A 145 3.20 13.09 -20.98
N ARG A 146 2.69 12.33 -21.95
CA ARG A 146 2.54 12.72 -23.34
C ARG A 146 1.09 13.07 -23.65
N LEU A 147 0.87 14.31 -24.08
CA LEU A 147 -0.36 14.81 -24.67
C LEU A 147 -0.13 15.04 -26.17
N GLN A 148 -0.90 14.38 -27.02
CA GLN A 148 -0.75 14.47 -28.47
C GLN A 148 -2.02 15.06 -29.11
N ASP A 149 -1.83 16.01 -30.01
CA ASP A 149 -2.84 16.56 -30.92
C ASP A 149 -2.21 16.71 -32.32
N TYR A 150 -2.15 15.60 -33.05
CA TYR A 150 -1.30 15.46 -34.24
C TYR A 150 -1.52 16.59 -35.28
N PRO A 151 -0.45 17.21 -35.82
CA PRO A 151 0.97 16.83 -35.71
C PRO A 151 1.67 17.39 -34.45
N MET A 152 0.96 18.13 -33.61
CA MET A 152 1.51 18.81 -32.45
C MET A 152 1.37 17.97 -31.18
N GLY A 153 2.14 18.32 -30.15
CA GLY A 153 2.03 17.66 -28.87
C GLY A 153 2.84 18.36 -27.80
N VAL A 154 2.64 17.90 -26.57
CA VAL A 154 3.37 18.36 -25.39
C VAL A 154 3.75 17.15 -24.56
N VAL A 155 4.99 17.14 -24.07
CA VAL A 155 5.43 16.19 -23.05
C VAL A 155 5.73 16.97 -21.77
N ALA A 156 4.97 16.68 -20.72
CA ALA A 156 5.26 17.15 -19.38
C ALA A 156 6.17 16.13 -18.67
N ILE A 157 7.15 16.62 -17.93
CA ILE A 157 8.13 15.81 -17.21
C ILE A 157 8.02 16.14 -15.73
N SER A 158 7.87 15.12 -14.90
CA SER A 158 7.85 15.20 -13.44
C SER A 158 8.98 14.36 -12.86
N ASP A 159 9.46 14.76 -11.69
CA ASP A 159 10.53 14.07 -10.99
C ASP A 159 9.92 12.89 -10.21
N ALA A 160 10.50 11.69 -10.28
CA ALA A 160 9.94 10.53 -9.59
C ALA A 160 9.88 10.74 -8.06
N ARG A 161 10.71 11.65 -7.52
CA ARG A 161 10.62 12.11 -6.12
C ARG A 161 9.24 12.64 -5.74
N THR A 162 8.52 13.30 -6.66
CA THR A 162 7.16 13.77 -6.40
C THR A 162 6.21 12.60 -6.17
N LEU A 163 6.35 11.52 -6.95
CA LEU A 163 5.57 10.29 -6.73
C LEU A 163 5.98 9.63 -5.40
N GLN A 164 7.27 9.54 -5.13
CA GLN A 164 7.81 8.94 -3.91
C GLN A 164 7.31 9.67 -2.65
N SER A 165 7.24 11.00 -2.67
CA SER A 165 6.72 11.78 -1.53
C SER A 165 5.24 11.52 -1.26
N GLU A 166 4.43 11.32 -2.31
CA GLU A 166 3.03 10.93 -2.12
C GLU A 166 2.94 9.53 -1.48
N LEU A 167 3.78 8.58 -1.91
CA LEU A 167 3.83 7.22 -1.33
C LEU A 167 4.36 7.18 0.10
N GLN A 168 5.24 8.10 0.50
CA GLN A 168 5.74 8.21 1.87
C GLN A 168 4.68 8.71 2.86
N GLY A 169 3.60 9.32 2.37
CA GLY A 169 2.50 9.80 3.22
C GLY A 169 1.73 8.67 3.92
N PHE A 170 1.83 7.44 3.42
CA PHE A 170 1.11 6.28 3.92
C PHE A 170 1.80 5.70 5.17
N LYS A 171 1.04 5.62 6.26
CA LYS A 171 1.51 5.12 7.56
C LYS A 171 1.25 3.60 7.69
N ASN A 172 1.78 3.00 8.75
CA ASN A 172 1.53 1.61 9.19
C ASN A 172 2.38 0.50 8.55
N GLY A 173 3.52 0.84 7.93
CA GLY A 173 4.46 -0.17 7.45
C GLY A 173 4.01 -0.92 6.20
N ILE A 174 2.95 -0.43 5.54
CA ILE A 174 2.54 -0.88 4.21
C ILE A 174 3.59 -0.49 3.18
N VAL A 175 3.83 -1.38 2.23
CA VAL A 175 4.66 -1.14 1.05
C VAL A 175 3.74 -0.81 -0.10
N LEU A 176 3.97 0.35 -0.72
CA LEU A 176 3.28 0.78 -1.93
C LEU A 176 4.27 0.87 -3.09
N ALA A 177 3.92 0.25 -4.22
CA ALA A 177 4.69 0.31 -5.45
C ALA A 177 3.79 0.63 -6.64
N LEU A 178 4.21 1.60 -7.44
CA LEU A 178 3.58 2.02 -8.68
C LEU A 178 4.26 1.31 -9.85
N GLN A 179 3.48 0.76 -10.76
CA GLN A 179 3.97 0.09 -11.97
C GLN A 179 3.51 0.85 -13.22
N PHE A 180 4.48 1.26 -14.03
CA PHE A 180 4.30 1.89 -15.33
C PHE A 180 4.95 1.00 -16.39
N GLY A 181 4.18 0.09 -17.00
CA GLY A 181 4.74 -0.93 -17.90
C GLY A 181 5.64 -1.92 -17.15
N SER A 182 6.93 -1.98 -17.52
CA SER A 182 7.95 -2.82 -16.86
C SER A 182 8.62 -2.15 -15.66
N GLU A 183 8.43 -0.84 -15.50
CA GLU A 183 9.16 -0.02 -14.55
C GLU A 183 8.35 0.25 -13.28
N PHE A 184 9.03 0.28 -12.14
CA PHE A 184 8.41 0.45 -10.83
C PHE A 184 8.97 1.63 -10.04
N VAL A 185 8.12 2.30 -9.25
CA VAL A 185 8.50 3.33 -8.27
C VAL A 185 7.84 3.01 -6.93
N TRP A 186 8.59 3.08 -5.85
CA TRP A 186 8.11 2.91 -4.48
C TRP A 186 8.66 4.01 -3.59
N ALA A 187 8.15 4.13 -2.35
CA ALA A 187 8.45 5.25 -1.46
C ALA A 187 9.95 5.56 -1.25
N SER A 188 10.83 4.56 -1.34
CA SER A 188 12.29 4.70 -1.10
C SER A 188 13.15 4.52 -2.36
N GLY A 189 12.56 4.30 -3.53
CA GLY A 189 13.34 3.96 -4.73
C GLY A 189 12.51 3.72 -5.98
N SER A 190 13.17 3.15 -6.98
CA SER A 190 12.62 2.91 -8.32
C SER A 190 13.49 1.88 -9.04
N GLY A 191 12.92 1.11 -9.95
CA GLY A 191 13.65 0.12 -10.74
C GLY A 191 12.76 -1.01 -11.27
N ALA A 192 13.36 -2.18 -11.46
CA ALA A 192 12.66 -3.36 -11.96
C ALA A 192 11.84 -4.06 -10.86
N ALA A 193 10.89 -4.91 -11.26
CA ALA A 193 10.03 -5.68 -10.35
C ALA A 193 10.82 -6.43 -9.26
N ALA A 194 11.97 -7.01 -9.59
CA ALA A 194 12.79 -7.77 -8.66
C ALA A 194 13.45 -6.93 -7.53
N GLN A 195 13.47 -5.60 -7.68
CA GLN A 195 14.03 -4.66 -6.70
C GLN A 195 12.97 -4.04 -5.80
N VAL A 196 11.68 -4.25 -6.11
CA VAL A 196 10.57 -3.75 -5.30
C VAL A 196 10.66 -4.38 -3.91
N PRO A 197 10.51 -3.59 -2.81
CA PRO A 197 10.53 -4.15 -1.47
C PRO A 197 9.49 -5.27 -1.30
N ASN A 198 9.81 -6.26 -0.46
CA ASN A 198 8.91 -7.38 -0.19
C ASN A 198 7.53 -6.88 0.29
N HIS A 199 6.48 -7.39 -0.35
CA HIS A 199 5.06 -7.11 -0.10
C HIS A 199 4.20 -8.36 -0.36
N GLU A 200 4.67 -9.52 0.07
CA GLU A 200 4.02 -10.82 -0.17
C GLU A 200 2.73 -11.01 0.65
N GLU A 201 2.60 -10.37 1.82
CA GLU A 201 1.39 -10.42 2.66
C GLU A 201 0.34 -9.40 2.20
N ASP A 202 -0.93 -9.80 2.14
CA ASP A 202 -2.10 -8.96 1.81
C ASP A 202 -1.92 -8.13 0.52
N ASN A 203 -1.39 -8.76 -0.52
CA ASN A 203 -1.06 -8.11 -1.79
C ASN A 203 -2.33 -7.72 -2.58
N GLN A 204 -2.67 -6.45 -2.50
CA GLN A 204 -3.72 -5.80 -3.29
C GLN A 204 -3.12 -5.17 -4.54
N ARG A 205 -3.75 -5.45 -5.68
CA ARG A 205 -3.37 -4.89 -6.98
C ARG A 205 -4.53 -4.12 -7.58
N MET A 206 -4.37 -2.82 -7.74
CA MET A 206 -5.40 -1.93 -8.29
C MET A 206 -4.87 -1.18 -9.50
N VAL A 207 -5.73 -0.90 -10.48
CA VAL A 207 -5.36 -0.17 -11.70
C VAL A 207 -6.05 1.19 -11.68
N SER A 208 -5.32 2.26 -11.98
CA SER A 208 -5.92 3.59 -12.17
C SER A 208 -6.81 3.56 -13.41
N ASP A 209 -8.10 3.83 -13.25
CA ASP A 209 -9.04 3.90 -14.37
C ASP A 209 -8.69 5.05 -15.36
N LYS A 210 -8.06 6.12 -14.86
CA LYS A 210 -7.77 7.32 -15.64
C LYS A 210 -6.50 7.20 -16.47
N TYR A 211 -5.47 6.56 -15.91
CA TYR A 211 -4.13 6.53 -16.49
C TYR A 211 -3.58 5.12 -16.76
N GLY A 212 -4.24 4.08 -16.22
CA GLY A 212 -3.95 2.67 -16.49
C GLY A 212 -2.70 2.11 -15.82
N TYR A 213 -1.97 2.90 -15.03
CA TYR A 213 -0.86 2.38 -14.21
C TYR A 213 -1.42 1.51 -13.08
N THR A 214 -0.60 0.61 -12.57
CA THR A 214 -1.01 -0.30 -11.48
C THR A 214 -0.37 0.14 -10.17
N VAL A 215 -1.12 0.04 -9.07
CA VAL A 215 -0.65 0.17 -7.69
C VAL A 215 -0.65 -1.21 -7.06
N HIS A 216 0.48 -1.58 -6.48
CA HIS A 216 0.67 -2.76 -5.64
C HIS A 216 0.78 -2.29 -4.19
N ALA A 217 -0.03 -2.88 -3.32
CA ALA A 217 -0.08 -2.56 -1.90
C ALA A 217 -0.02 -3.86 -1.09
N GLY A 218 0.86 -3.92 -0.10
CA GLY A 218 0.97 -5.11 0.75
C GLY A 218 1.93 -4.90 1.90
N TYR A 219 2.14 -5.94 2.70
CA TYR A 219 3.02 -5.93 3.87
C TYR A 219 4.21 -6.87 3.66
N PRO A 220 5.38 -6.54 4.24
CA PRO A 220 6.53 -7.42 4.18
C PRO A 220 6.29 -8.68 5.02
N ASP A 221 6.95 -9.79 4.65
CA ASP A 221 6.80 -11.05 5.38
C ASP A 221 7.03 -10.95 6.88
N GLY A 222 6.18 -11.65 7.62
CA GLY A 222 6.19 -11.70 9.08
C GLY A 222 5.69 -10.43 9.73
N HIS A 223 5.09 -9.48 8.98
CA HIS A 223 4.44 -8.31 9.54
C HIS A 223 3.24 -8.72 10.39
N THR A 224 2.38 -9.60 9.86
CA THR A 224 1.22 -10.15 10.56
C THR A 224 1.62 -10.82 11.88
N ARG A 225 2.69 -11.63 11.87
CA ARG A 225 3.22 -12.28 13.08
C ARG A 225 3.72 -11.27 14.13
N LYS A 226 4.39 -10.20 13.71
CA LYS A 226 4.86 -9.14 14.61
C LYS A 226 3.68 -8.39 15.25
N ILE A 227 2.67 -8.04 14.45
CA ILE A 227 1.43 -7.41 14.95
C ILE A 227 0.71 -8.34 15.93
N LEU A 228 0.59 -9.64 15.62
CA LEU A 228 -0.04 -10.62 16.50
C LEU A 228 0.68 -10.74 17.84
N ILE A 229 2.01 -10.81 17.87
CA ILE A 229 2.78 -10.86 19.12
C ILE A 229 2.56 -9.57 19.93
N GLN A 230 2.55 -8.41 19.27
CA GLN A 230 2.31 -7.13 19.93
C GLN A 230 0.89 -7.00 20.49
N ALA A 231 -0.12 -7.39 19.71
CA ALA A 231 -1.52 -7.39 20.12
C ALA A 231 -1.80 -8.43 21.22
N MET A 232 -1.12 -9.57 21.18
CA MET A 232 -1.18 -10.58 22.22
C MET A 232 -0.57 -10.05 23.53
N SER A 233 0.54 -9.30 23.47
CA SER A 233 1.13 -8.69 24.68
C SER A 233 0.19 -7.71 25.39
N SER A 234 -0.58 -6.91 24.63
CA SER A 234 -1.53 -5.95 25.22
C SER A 234 -2.85 -6.58 25.66
N THR A 235 -3.31 -7.65 24.99
CA THR A 235 -4.65 -8.25 25.22
C THR A 235 -4.59 -9.53 26.06
N ALA A 236 -3.42 -10.15 26.23
CA ALA A 236 -3.24 -11.34 27.07
C ALA A 236 -3.68 -11.13 28.53
N PRO A 237 -3.42 -9.99 29.21
CA PRO A 237 -3.81 -9.82 30.61
C PRO A 237 -5.34 -9.88 30.81
N SER A 238 -6.12 -9.32 29.90
CA SER A 238 -7.59 -9.33 29.98
C SER A 238 -8.17 -10.71 29.66
N LEU A 239 -7.63 -11.40 28.65
CA LEU A 239 -8.02 -12.78 28.32
C LEU A 239 -7.69 -13.75 29.46
N LEU A 240 -6.53 -13.59 30.10
CA LEU A 240 -6.15 -14.40 31.27
C LEU A 240 -7.10 -14.16 32.45
N LEU A 241 -7.51 -12.91 32.71
CA LEU A 241 -8.45 -12.60 33.79
C LEU A 241 -9.81 -13.27 33.55
N VAL A 242 -10.32 -13.24 32.31
CA VAL A 242 -11.56 -13.96 31.93
C VAL A 242 -11.42 -15.47 32.10
N GLY A 243 -10.28 -16.05 31.70
CA GLY A 243 -9.97 -17.47 31.90
C GLY A 243 -9.92 -17.87 33.38
N ILE A 244 -9.32 -17.03 34.23
CA ILE A 244 -9.25 -17.26 35.68
C ILE A 244 -10.65 -17.19 36.31
N LEU A 245 -11.45 -16.18 35.95
CA LEU A 245 -12.81 -16.03 36.48
C LEU A 245 -13.73 -17.20 36.07
N THR A 246 -13.67 -17.62 34.80
CA THR A 246 -14.46 -18.76 34.31
C THR A 246 -14.05 -20.07 34.99
N ALA A 247 -12.74 -20.31 35.18
CA ALA A 247 -12.24 -21.45 35.94
C ALA A 247 -12.68 -21.41 37.42
N ALA A 248 -12.64 -20.24 38.07
CA ALA A 248 -13.05 -20.06 39.46
C ALA A 248 -14.55 -20.35 39.66
N VAL A 249 -15.40 -19.88 38.74
CA VAL A 249 -16.86 -20.14 38.77
C VAL A 249 -17.16 -21.63 38.54
N ALA A 250 -16.50 -22.26 37.57
CA ALA A 250 -16.68 -23.69 37.29
C ALA A 250 -16.25 -24.55 38.49
N TYR A 251 -15.10 -24.24 39.09
CA TYR A 251 -14.62 -24.89 40.30
C TYR A 251 -15.60 -24.74 41.47
N TRP A 252 -16.12 -23.52 41.68
CA TRP A 252 -17.09 -23.27 42.74
C TRP A 252 -18.40 -24.04 42.52
N GLY A 253 -18.91 -24.11 41.29
CA GLY A 253 -20.11 -24.88 40.94
C GLY A 253 -19.97 -26.37 41.24
N LEU A 254 -18.84 -26.97 40.84
CA LEU A 254 -18.53 -28.38 41.14
C LEU A 254 -18.40 -28.63 42.65
N PHE A 255 -17.74 -27.72 43.38
CA PHE A 255 -17.58 -27.84 44.83
C PHE A 255 -18.90 -27.65 45.59
N ARG A 256 -19.84 -26.85 45.06
CA ARG A 256 -21.15 -26.60 45.66
C ARG A 256 -22.12 -27.77 45.42
N GLN A 257 -22.04 -28.46 44.28
CA GLN A 257 -22.78 -29.71 44.04
C GLN A 257 -22.35 -30.84 44.99
N ARG A 258 -21.08 -30.88 45.43
CA ARG A 258 -20.63 -31.82 46.47
C ARG A 258 -21.30 -31.61 47.84
N ARG A 259 -21.93 -30.45 48.10
CA ARG A 259 -22.57 -30.11 49.38
C ARG A 259 -24.09 -30.36 49.43
N LYS A 260 -24.74 -30.87 48.37
CA LYS A 260 -26.15 -31.30 48.50
C LYS A 260 -26.17 -32.60 49.31
N PRO A 261 -26.76 -32.63 50.53
CA PRO A 261 -26.96 -33.88 51.24
C PRO A 261 -27.95 -34.72 50.44
N SER A 262 -27.62 -35.98 50.19
CA SER A 262 -28.65 -36.97 49.82
C SER A 262 -29.67 -36.99 50.95
N LEU A 263 -30.91 -36.57 50.68
CA LEU A 263 -32.02 -36.82 51.61
C LEU A 263 -32.07 -38.34 51.87
N PRO A 264 -32.11 -38.79 53.14
CA PRO A 264 -32.36 -40.19 53.41
C PRO A 264 -33.81 -40.52 53.02
N THR A 265 -33.96 -41.45 52.09
CA THR A 265 -35.21 -42.20 51.89
C THR A 265 -35.36 -43.22 53.01
N PHE A 266 -36.44 -43.04 53.78
CA PHE A 266 -37.06 -43.92 54.79
C PHE A 266 -36.30 -44.18 56.09
#